data_AF-A0A259MPH0-F1
#
_entry.id   AF-A0A259MPH0-F1
#
_cell.length_a   1.000
_cell.length_b   1.000
_cell.length_c   1.000
_cell.angle_alpha   90.00
_cell.angle_beta   90.00
_cell.angle_gamma   90.00
#
_symmetry.space_group_name_H-M   'P 1'
#
loop_
_entity.id
_entity.type
_entity.pdbx_description
1 polymer ?
#
loop_
_entity_poly.entity_id
_entity_poly.type
_entity_poly.pdbx_seq_one_letter_code
_entity_poly.pdbx_strand_id
1 'polypeptide(L)'
;MFSSTQHPTEVQHIAARLLARPYAAITVEVRRMGGAFGGKESHASLIAGMAALLAARCGEPVKLRLSRDVDMLLTGKRHDTLARFSVGFDDAGRILGLDMMIALRAGLPG
;
A
#
# COMPACT_ATOMS: atom_id res chain seq x y z
N MET A 1 2.89 13.21 -13.68
CA MET A 1 3.91 12.39 -12.99
C MET A 1 3.72 10.93 -13.34
N PHE A 2 4.80 10.15 -13.41
CA PHE A 2 4.72 8.70 -13.61
C PHE A 2 4.82 7.98 -12.28
N SER A 3 3.89 7.05 -12.00
CA SER A 3 3.89 6.29 -10.76
C SER A 3 3.60 4.81 -11.00
N SER A 4 4.32 3.94 -10.29
CA SER A 4 4.00 2.51 -10.22
C SER A 4 2.99 2.30 -9.09
N THR A 5 1.72 2.56 -9.35
CA THR A 5 0.62 2.51 -8.36
C THR A 5 -0.59 1.73 -8.89
N GLN A 6 -1.31 1.05 -7.99
CA GLN A 6 -2.62 0.47 -8.28
C GLN A 6 -3.76 1.49 -8.15
N HIS A 7 -3.52 2.62 -7.48
CA HIS A 7 -4.53 3.64 -7.21
C HIS A 7 -4.05 5.04 -7.64
N PRO A 8 -4.06 5.36 -8.96
CA PRO A 8 -3.54 6.63 -9.46
C PRO A 8 -4.32 7.87 -8.95
N THR A 9 -5.61 7.72 -8.66
CA THR A 9 -6.45 8.79 -8.09
C THR A 9 -6.01 9.18 -6.69
N GLU A 10 -5.70 8.21 -5.82
CA GLU A 10 -5.18 8.50 -4.48
C GLU A 10 -3.82 9.19 -4.53
N VAL A 11 -2.94 8.75 -5.44
CA VAL A 11 -1.66 9.41 -5.70
C VAL A 11 -1.87 10.87 -6.14
N GLN A 12 -2.82 11.12 -7.04
CA GLN A 12 -3.16 12.47 -7.50
C GLN A 12 -3.63 13.35 -6.33
N HIS A 13 -4.54 12.85 -5.51
CA HIS A 13 -5.08 13.58 -4.36
C HIS A 13 -3.98 13.93 -3.36
N ILE A 14 -3.11 12.97 -3.01
CA ILE A 14 -2.02 13.20 -2.07
C ILE A 14 -1.00 14.19 -2.63
N ALA A 15 -0.57 14.03 -3.88
CA ALA A 15 0.39 14.94 -4.50
C ALA A 15 -0.16 16.38 -4.60
N ALA A 16 -1.42 16.55 -5.01
CA ALA A 16 -2.05 17.85 -5.09
C ALA A 16 -2.16 18.53 -3.72
N ARG A 17 -2.54 17.78 -2.67
CA ARG A 17 -2.58 18.29 -1.29
C ARG A 17 -1.20 18.72 -0.78
N LEU A 18 -0.19 17.88 -0.96
CA LEU A 18 1.18 18.18 -0.54
C LEU A 18 1.77 19.41 -1.24
N LEU A 19 1.41 19.62 -2.52
CA LEU A 19 1.86 20.77 -3.30
C LEU A 19 0.96 22.00 -3.18
N ALA A 20 -0.14 21.93 -2.43
CA ALA A 20 -1.17 22.96 -2.36
C ALA A 20 -1.66 23.40 -3.75
N ARG A 21 -1.93 22.43 -4.64
CA ARG A 21 -2.43 22.66 -6.01
C ARG A 21 -3.82 22.05 -6.21
N PRO A 22 -4.63 22.58 -7.14
CA PRO A 22 -5.87 21.92 -7.55
C PRO A 22 -5.58 20.53 -8.15
N TYR A 23 -6.52 19.59 -7.97
CA TYR A 23 -6.37 18.24 -8.54
C TYR A 23 -6.16 18.25 -10.06
N ALA A 24 -6.83 19.16 -10.77
CA ALA A 24 -6.70 19.32 -12.22
C ALA A 24 -5.28 19.73 -12.68
N ALA A 25 -4.44 20.25 -11.78
CA ALA A 25 -3.05 20.60 -12.09
C ALA A 25 -2.10 19.39 -12.04
N ILE A 26 -2.57 18.23 -11.58
CA ILE A 26 -1.76 17.02 -11.40
C ILE A 26 -2.34 15.89 -12.23
N THR A 27 -1.58 15.40 -13.19
CA THR A 27 -1.89 14.16 -13.93
C THR A 27 -0.99 13.03 -13.45
N VAL A 28 -1.55 11.86 -13.18
CA VAL A 28 -0.80 10.65 -12.79
C VAL A 28 -0.94 9.61 -13.88
N GLU A 29 0.19 9.14 -14.42
CA GLU A 29 0.23 8.12 -15.47
C GLU A 29 0.91 6.85 -14.97
N VAL A 30 0.32 5.70 -15.31
CA VAL A 30 0.84 4.37 -14.97
C VAL A 30 1.14 3.63 -16.28
N ARG A 31 2.42 3.52 -16.66
CA ARG A 31 2.80 2.90 -17.95
C ARG A 31 2.72 1.37 -17.91
N ARG A 32 3.26 0.76 -16.86
CA ARG A 32 3.22 -0.69 -16.57
C ARG A 32 3.70 -0.93 -15.14
N MET A 33 3.15 -1.94 -14.47
CA MET A 33 3.59 -2.35 -13.14
C MET A 33 4.22 -3.74 -13.18
N GLY A 34 5.45 -3.87 -12.67
CA GLY A 34 6.15 -5.16 -12.56
C GLY A 34 5.71 -5.98 -11.34
N GLY A 35 4.39 -6.21 -11.18
CA GLY A 35 3.79 -6.82 -9.99
C GLY A 35 3.45 -5.80 -8.90
N ALA A 36 2.37 -6.07 -8.17
CA ALA A 36 1.82 -5.15 -7.16
C ALA A 36 1.22 -5.85 -5.93
N PHE A 37 0.45 -6.92 -6.10
CA PHE A 37 -0.05 -7.81 -5.03
C PHE A 37 -0.70 -7.07 -3.82
N GLY A 38 -1.32 -5.91 -4.04
CA GLY A 38 -1.92 -5.06 -3.00
C GLY A 38 -0.93 -4.13 -2.28
N GLY A 39 0.37 -4.35 -2.45
CA GLY A 39 1.42 -3.51 -1.84
C GLY A 39 1.39 -2.06 -2.33
N LYS A 40 0.96 -1.84 -3.58
CA LYS A 40 1.01 -0.54 -4.27
C LYS A 40 -0.36 0.16 -4.36
N GLU A 41 -1.31 -0.24 -3.54
CA GLU A 41 -2.61 0.43 -3.45
C GLU A 41 -2.46 1.78 -2.74
N SER A 42 -2.10 1.78 -1.45
CA SER A 42 -1.95 3.04 -0.69
C SER A 42 -0.51 3.52 -0.54
N HIS A 43 0.46 2.60 -0.42
CA HIS A 43 1.85 2.98 -0.06
C HIS A 43 2.61 3.64 -1.22
N ALA A 44 2.15 3.44 -2.46
CA ALA A 44 2.71 4.11 -3.63
C ALA A 44 2.53 5.64 -3.55
N SER A 45 1.50 6.11 -2.84
CA SER A 45 1.22 7.54 -2.67
C SER A 45 2.26 8.27 -1.83
N LEU A 46 2.83 7.61 -0.81
CA LEU A 46 3.93 8.18 -0.01
C LEU A 46 5.16 8.44 -0.87
N ILE A 47 5.57 7.45 -1.66
CA ILE A 47 6.76 7.55 -2.52
C ILE A 47 6.55 8.60 -3.62
N ALA A 48 5.35 8.61 -4.22
CA ALA A 48 4.96 9.60 -5.20
C ALA A 48 4.92 11.03 -4.63
N GLY A 49 4.38 11.20 -3.42
CA GLY A 49 4.34 12.47 -2.71
C GLY A 49 5.73 13.02 -2.39
N MET A 50 6.66 12.17 -1.92
CA MET A 50 8.05 12.56 -1.70
C MET A 50 8.72 13.05 -2.99
N ALA A 51 8.56 12.32 -4.10
CA ALA A 51 9.11 12.73 -5.40
C ALA A 51 8.52 14.06 -5.89
N ALA A 52 7.21 14.28 -5.67
CA ALA A 52 6.53 15.52 -6.04
C ALA A 52 7.06 16.73 -5.24
N LEU A 53 7.23 16.58 -3.92
CA LEU A 53 7.79 17.62 -3.05
C LEU A 53 9.24 17.95 -3.42
N LEU A 54 10.06 16.93 -3.67
CA LEU A 54 11.45 17.12 -4.09
C LEU A 54 11.53 17.85 -5.43
N ALA A 55 10.72 17.46 -6.42
CA ALA A 55 10.68 18.13 -7.72
C ALA A 55 10.26 19.60 -7.57
N ALA A 56 9.24 19.90 -6.75
CA ALA A 56 8.82 21.26 -6.49
C ALA A 56 9.88 22.11 -5.77
N ARG A 57 10.65 21.50 -4.86
CA ARG A 57 11.70 22.18 -4.11
C ARG A 57 12.96 22.43 -4.94
N CYS A 58 13.35 21.47 -5.78
CA CYS A 58 14.54 21.55 -6.62
C CYS A 58 14.30 22.34 -7.91
N GLY A 59 13.05 22.44 -8.36
CA GLY A 59 12.73 23.04 -9.67
C GLY A 59 13.08 22.13 -10.85
N GLU A 60 13.40 20.86 -10.60
CA GLU A 60 13.84 19.89 -11.61
C GLU A 60 13.05 18.57 -11.51
N PRO A 61 12.94 17.80 -12.60
CA PRO A 61 12.32 16.48 -12.55
C PRO A 61 13.06 15.51 -11.62
N VAL A 62 12.34 14.89 -10.69
CA VAL A 62 12.89 13.91 -9.73
C VAL A 62 12.38 12.50 -10.03
N LYS A 63 13.29 11.53 -9.98
CA LYS A 63 12.96 10.09 -10.06
C LYS A 63 13.35 9.40 -8.76
N LEU A 64 12.36 8.85 -8.06
CA LEU A 64 12.57 8.09 -6.83
C LEU A 64 12.31 6.59 -7.08
N ARG A 65 13.33 5.76 -6.81
CA ARG A 65 13.24 4.30 -6.84
C ARG A 65 13.91 3.75 -5.58
N LEU A 66 13.12 3.09 -4.75
CA LEU A 66 13.63 2.47 -3.54
C LEU A 66 14.52 1.27 -3.87
N SER A 67 15.55 1.06 -3.06
CA SER A 67 16.22 -0.24 -2.98
C SER A 67 15.27 -1.26 -2.34
N ARG A 68 15.52 -2.55 -2.56
CA ARG A 68 14.65 -3.61 -2.06
C ARG A 68 14.53 -3.59 -0.53
N ASP A 69 15.62 -3.37 0.18
CA ASP A 69 15.63 -3.38 1.65
C ASP A 69 14.80 -2.23 2.21
N VAL A 70 14.92 -1.04 1.62
CA VAL A 70 14.13 0.14 1.98
C VAL A 70 12.66 -0.06 1.62
N ASP A 71 12.37 -0.69 0.48
CA ASP A 71 11.00 -1.03 0.07
C ASP A 71 10.34 -2.04 1.03
N MET A 72 11.08 -3.06 1.48
CA MET A 72 10.58 -4.03 2.47
C MET A 72 10.35 -3.40 3.85
N LEU A 73 11.20 -2.46 4.27
CA LEU A 73 11.04 -1.71 5.52
C LEU A 73 9.83 -0.75 5.49
N LEU A 74 9.68 -0.01 4.38
CA LEU A 74 8.66 1.04 4.27
C LEU A 74 7.29 0.52 3.83
N THR A 75 7.26 -0.53 3.02
CA THR A 75 6.02 -1.00 2.38
C THR A 75 5.62 -2.41 2.77
N GLY A 76 6.40 -3.07 3.64
CA GLY A 76 6.24 -4.47 4.05
C GLY A 76 4.80 -4.84 4.44
N LYS A 77 4.30 -5.98 3.91
CA LYS A 77 2.91 -6.41 4.12
C LYS A 77 2.69 -7.92 4.08
N ARG A 78 2.13 -8.42 5.18
CA ARG A 78 0.84 -9.14 5.35
C ARG A 78 0.58 -9.09 6.86
N HIS A 79 -0.66 -8.93 7.31
CA HIS A 79 -0.92 -8.87 8.75
C HIS A 79 -0.52 -10.20 9.41
N ASP A 80 0.38 -10.15 10.39
CA ASP A 80 0.61 -11.30 11.26
C ASP A 80 -0.73 -11.69 11.87
N THR A 81 -1.12 -12.94 11.65
CA THR A 81 -2.43 -13.44 12.04
C THR A 81 -2.26 -14.48 13.14
N LEU A 82 -3.00 -14.29 14.24
CA LEU A 82 -3.16 -15.30 15.28
C LEU A 82 -4.58 -15.85 15.19
N ALA A 83 -4.72 -17.13 14.85
CA ALA A 83 -5.99 -17.83 14.87
C ALA A 83 -6.02 -18.82 16.05
N ARG A 84 -7.09 -18.77 16.84
CA ARG A 84 -7.41 -19.78 17.88
C ARG A 84 -8.75 -20.37 17.53
N PHE A 85 -8.86 -21.69 17.50
CA PHE A 85 -10.12 -22.34 17.14
C PHE A 85 -10.32 -23.66 17.89
N SER A 86 -11.59 -24.00 18.07
CA SER A 86 -12.09 -25.26 18.60
C SER A 86 -13.02 -25.88 17.57
N VAL A 87 -12.79 -27.14 17.22
CA VAL A 87 -13.61 -27.88 16.24
C VAL A 87 -14.18 -29.13 16.89
N GLY A 88 -15.50 -29.31 16.74
CA GLY A 88 -16.18 -30.57 17.07
C GLY A 88 -16.44 -31.39 15.80
N PHE A 89 -16.22 -32.71 15.86
CA PHE A 89 -16.45 -33.62 14.74
C PHE A 89 -17.06 -34.96 15.21
N ASP A 90 -17.77 -35.64 14.30
CA ASP A 90 -18.30 -36.99 14.52
C ASP A 90 -17.23 -38.09 14.32
N ASP A 91 -17.56 -39.33 14.63
CA ASP A 91 -16.65 -40.48 14.48
C ASP A 91 -16.26 -40.77 13.02
N ALA A 92 -17.03 -40.25 12.04
CA ALA A 92 -16.70 -40.32 10.63
C ALA A 92 -15.81 -39.13 10.17
N GLY A 93 -15.43 -38.24 11.09
CA GLY A 93 -14.60 -37.07 10.84
C GLY A 93 -15.35 -35.86 10.27
N ARG A 94 -16.69 -35.86 10.27
CA ARG A 94 -17.49 -34.73 9.80
C ARG A 94 -17.49 -33.62 10.84
N ILE A 95 -17.16 -32.40 10.42
CA ILE A 95 -17.20 -31.21 11.28
C ILE A 95 -18.66 -30.91 11.64
N LEU A 96 -18.95 -30.88 12.93
CA LEU A 96 -20.26 -30.56 13.50
C LEU A 96 -20.35 -29.13 14.04
N GLY A 97 -19.21 -28.52 14.34
CA GLY A 97 -19.15 -27.14 14.83
C GLY A 97 -17.73 -26.58 14.86
N LEU A 98 -17.64 -25.26 14.72
CA LEU A 98 -16.40 -24.48 14.74
C LEU A 98 -16.63 -23.22 15.58
N ASP A 99 -15.80 -23.02 16.60
CA ASP A 99 -15.63 -21.74 17.29
C ASP A 99 -14.23 -21.22 16.97
N MET A 100 -14.11 -19.96 16.54
CA MET A 100 -12.85 -19.41 16.06
C MET A 100 -12.71 -17.91 16.37
N MET A 101 -11.52 -17.54 16.84
CA MET A 101 -11.06 -16.17 16.96
C MET A 101 -9.87 -15.95 16.02
N ILE A 102 -9.90 -14.84 15.27
CA ILE A 102 -8.82 -14.39 14.39
C ILE A 102 -8.42 -12.98 14.81
N ALA A 103 -7.17 -12.80 15.23
CA ALA A 103 -6.58 -11.50 15.52
C ALA A 103 -5.53 -11.13 14.47
N LEU A 104 -5.57 -9.90 13.98
CA LEU A 104 -4.66 -9.36 12.96
C LEU A 104 -3.79 -8.27 13.58
N ARG A 105 -2.47 -8.37 13.42
CA ARG A 105 -1.55 -7.28 13.80
C ARG A 105 -1.64 -6.16 12.76
N ALA A 106 -2.37 -5.09 13.10
CA ALA A 106 -2.59 -3.94 12.21
C ALA A 106 -1.34 -3.05 12.00
N GLY A 107 -0.30 -3.20 12.83
CA GLY A 107 0.87 -2.31 12.81
C GLY A 107 0.58 -0.96 13.50
N LEU A 108 1.47 0.01 13.34
CA LEU A 108 1.23 1.39 13.79
C LEU A 108 0.35 2.12 12.77
N PRO A 109 -0.67 2.89 13.21
CA PRO A 109 -1.32 3.86 12.34
C PRO A 109 -0.30 4.94 12.01
N GLY A 110 0.11 5.03 10.75
CA GLY A 110 0.96 6.10 10.23
C GLY A 110 0.25 7.44 10.20
#